data_AF-A0A951PAP8-F1
#
_entry.id   AF-A0A951PAP8-F1
#
_cell.length_a   1.000
_cell.length_b   1.000
_cell.length_c   1.000
_cell.angle_alpha   90.00
_cell.angle_beta   90.00
_cell.angle_gamma   90.00
#
_symmetry.space_group_name_H-M   'P 1'
#
loop_
_entity.id
_entity.type
_entity.pdbx_description
1 polymer ?
#
loop_
_entity_poly.entity_id
_entity_poly.type
_entity_poly.pdbx_seq_one_letter_code
_entity_poly.pdbx_strand_id
1 'polypeptide(L)'
;MSGRPQKDFHEYLAEPSTAYVGHEDYLTAPAIAFLKYAIEAKCTVDLCIRKFPKQNSRKYTKDSADSLQHLVSAMLPSLMGHFETFQRYLFAGTFDRSVYLQDFDAEKFFKTLSKDVQVSFDPVRLAAHRHLGVTSVGLLLADSLSGWHNPNKVNSFFNAFSLQRQLFNSDHCAKLAVLWQLRHSIVHTGGTLTLPDAQKVPALSKLGDKKVVFEKHFIFEVARKLHPLVKEATEGIGTAFQSKIISGIDVQAQKDIDEFFKVKSSIGAWLR
;
A
#
# COMPACT_ATOMS: atom_id res chain seq x y z
N MET A 1 11.54 -21.06 -37.03
CA MET A 1 11.67 -20.14 -35.89
C MET A 1 12.68 -20.77 -34.93
N SER A 2 13.85 -20.18 -34.76
CA SER A 2 14.77 -20.58 -33.69
C SER A 2 14.03 -20.43 -32.36
N GLY A 3 13.94 -21.51 -31.58
CA GLY A 3 13.24 -21.52 -30.31
C GLY A 3 13.83 -20.48 -29.36
N ARG A 4 12.98 -19.78 -28.60
CA ARG A 4 13.47 -18.90 -27.53
C ARG A 4 14.28 -19.75 -26.54
N PRO A 5 15.41 -19.25 -26.01
CA PRO A 5 16.19 -19.99 -25.02
C PRO A 5 15.31 -20.35 -23.82
N GLN A 6 15.38 -21.61 -23.40
CA GLN A 6 14.69 -22.10 -22.21
C GLN A 6 15.43 -21.57 -20.99
N LYS A 7 14.72 -20.78 -20.19
CA LYS A 7 15.20 -20.16 -18.95
C LYS A 7 14.33 -20.63 -17.79
N ASP A 8 14.92 -20.80 -16.63
CA ASP A 8 14.20 -20.95 -15.36
C ASP A 8 13.61 -19.59 -14.91
N PHE A 9 12.62 -19.63 -14.02
CA PHE A 9 11.84 -18.44 -13.65
C PHE A 9 12.68 -17.24 -13.18
N HIS A 10 13.74 -17.47 -12.40
CA HIS A 10 14.59 -16.41 -11.85
C HIS A 10 15.47 -15.73 -12.91
N GLU A 11 15.73 -16.40 -14.03
CA GLU A 11 16.55 -15.87 -15.13
C GLU A 11 15.79 -14.89 -16.05
N TYR A 12 14.49 -14.68 -15.75
CA TYR A 12 13.66 -13.65 -16.36
C TYR A 12 13.65 -12.33 -15.57
N LEU A 13 14.33 -12.27 -14.42
CA LEU A 13 14.59 -11.00 -13.75
C LEU A 13 15.42 -10.10 -14.69
N ALA A 14 15.01 -8.85 -14.80
CA ALA A 14 15.64 -7.84 -15.63
C ALA A 14 15.88 -6.58 -14.81
N GLU A 15 16.84 -5.77 -15.25
CA GLU A 15 17.13 -4.48 -14.62
C GLU A 15 15.87 -3.59 -14.61
N PRO A 16 15.58 -2.91 -13.49
CA PRO A 16 14.44 -2.04 -13.40
C PRO A 16 14.59 -0.84 -14.35
N SER A 17 13.46 -0.37 -14.87
CA SER A 17 13.41 0.94 -15.53
C SER A 17 13.48 2.08 -14.50
N THR A 18 13.66 3.32 -14.96
CA THR A 18 13.67 4.52 -14.10
C THR A 18 12.34 4.81 -13.39
N ALA A 19 11.25 4.14 -13.79
CA ALA A 19 9.95 4.23 -13.13
C ALA A 19 9.86 3.36 -11.86
N TYR A 20 10.82 2.49 -11.58
CA TYR A 20 10.73 1.62 -10.40
C TYR A 20 10.67 2.43 -9.10
N VAL A 21 9.81 2.00 -8.17
CA VAL A 21 9.71 2.53 -6.81
C VAL A 21 10.34 1.52 -5.87
N GLY A 22 11.47 1.91 -5.28
CA GLY A 22 12.32 1.05 -4.48
C GLY A 22 12.07 1.14 -2.98
N HIS A 23 12.80 0.32 -2.23
CA HIS A 23 12.76 0.34 -0.77
C HIS A 23 13.23 1.69 -0.20
N GLU A 24 14.26 2.31 -0.80
CA GLU A 24 14.76 3.62 -0.39
C GLU A 24 13.72 4.75 -0.52
N ASP A 25 12.85 4.67 -1.54
CA ASP A 25 11.78 5.65 -1.74
C ASP A 25 10.77 5.59 -0.58
N TYR A 26 10.39 4.38 -0.17
CA TYR A 26 9.47 4.17 0.95
C TYR A 26 10.10 4.51 2.30
N LEU A 27 11.40 4.30 2.50
CA LEU A 27 12.09 4.70 3.72
C LEU A 27 12.10 6.23 3.89
N THR A 28 12.25 6.95 2.77
CA THR A 28 12.33 8.42 2.77
C THR A 28 10.96 9.07 2.93
N ALA A 29 9.99 8.71 2.08
CA ALA A 29 8.66 9.31 2.08
C ALA A 29 7.60 8.30 1.57
N PRO A 30 7.04 7.46 2.46
CA PRO A 30 6.14 6.36 2.08
C PRO A 30 4.95 6.80 1.22
N ALA A 31 4.36 7.95 1.53
CA ALA A 31 3.23 8.49 0.79
C ALA A 31 3.60 8.87 -0.64
N ILE A 32 4.73 9.56 -0.82
CA ILE A 32 5.22 9.98 -2.15
C ILE A 32 5.54 8.74 -3.00
N ALA A 33 6.23 7.75 -2.42
CA ALA A 33 6.58 6.50 -3.08
C ALA A 33 5.33 5.75 -3.59
N PHE A 34 4.32 5.58 -2.73
CA PHE A 34 3.07 4.93 -3.13
C PHE A 34 2.29 5.71 -4.18
N LEU A 35 2.18 7.03 -4.03
CA LEU A 35 1.43 7.85 -4.99
C LEU A 35 2.13 7.89 -6.36
N LYS A 36 3.47 7.88 -6.41
CA LYS A 36 4.24 7.70 -7.65
C LYS A 36 3.84 6.39 -8.33
N TYR A 37 3.87 5.27 -7.59
CA TYR A 37 3.47 3.96 -8.11
C TYR A 37 2.01 3.94 -8.60
N ALA A 38 1.08 4.53 -7.83
CA ALA A 38 -0.33 4.57 -8.20
C ALA A 38 -0.57 5.31 -9.53
N ILE A 39 0.19 6.38 -9.80
CA ILE A 39 0.15 7.09 -11.08
C ILE A 39 0.75 6.24 -12.20
N GLU A 40 1.86 5.54 -11.96
CA GLU A 40 2.49 4.67 -12.96
C GLU A 40 1.60 3.47 -13.34
N ALA A 41 0.95 2.85 -12.35
CA ALA A 41 -0.05 1.81 -12.55
C ALA A 41 -1.20 2.30 -13.44
N LYS A 42 -1.74 3.48 -13.14
CA LYS A 42 -2.76 4.14 -13.97
C LYS A 42 -2.24 4.44 -15.37
N CYS A 43 -1.05 5.01 -15.51
CA CYS A 43 -0.48 5.40 -16.80
C CYS A 43 -0.21 4.20 -17.70
N THR A 44 0.20 3.07 -17.11
CA THR A 44 0.37 1.79 -17.80
C THR A 44 -0.94 1.32 -18.40
N VAL A 45 -2.03 1.29 -17.62
CA VAL A 45 -3.35 0.90 -18.12
C VAL A 45 -3.85 1.88 -19.18
N ASP A 46 -3.68 3.19 -18.97
CA ASP A 46 -4.06 4.22 -19.95
C ASP A 46 -3.30 4.11 -21.27
N LEU A 47 -2.03 3.71 -21.23
CA LEU A 47 -1.25 3.44 -22.43
C LEU A 47 -1.89 2.30 -23.23
N CYS A 48 -2.25 1.20 -22.56
CA CYS A 48 -2.97 0.08 -23.18
C CYS A 48 -4.32 0.53 -23.76
N ILE A 49 -5.12 1.28 -23.00
CA ILE A 49 -6.42 1.82 -23.47
C ILE A 49 -6.26 2.61 -24.78
N ARG A 50 -5.21 3.44 -24.89
CA ARG A 50 -4.98 4.29 -26.07
C ARG A 50 -4.41 3.50 -27.24
N LYS A 51 -3.55 2.51 -26.99
CA LYS A 51 -2.74 1.84 -28.02
C LYS A 51 -3.28 0.48 -28.47
N PHE A 52 -4.16 -0.16 -27.70
CA PHE A 52 -4.70 -1.45 -28.07
C PHE A 52 -5.55 -1.37 -29.36
N PRO A 53 -5.41 -2.36 -30.27
CA PRO A 53 -6.14 -2.39 -31.54
C PRO A 53 -7.66 -2.23 -31.40
N LYS A 54 -8.22 -1.44 -32.31
CA LYS A 54 -9.67 -1.20 -32.42
C LYS A 54 -10.13 -1.55 -33.82
N GLN A 55 -11.36 -2.03 -33.91
CA GLN A 55 -12.08 -2.20 -35.17
C GLN A 55 -12.44 -0.83 -35.75
N ASN A 56 -12.87 -0.80 -37.02
CA ASN A 56 -13.34 0.42 -37.69
C ASN A 56 -14.50 1.11 -36.94
N SER A 57 -15.26 0.34 -36.15
CA SER A 57 -16.33 0.82 -35.25
C SER A 57 -15.83 1.58 -34.02
N ARG A 58 -14.51 1.77 -33.87
CA ARG A 58 -13.81 2.30 -32.67
C ARG A 58 -13.96 1.45 -31.40
N LYS A 59 -14.59 0.26 -31.48
CA LYS A 59 -14.60 -0.74 -30.40
C LYS A 59 -13.29 -1.54 -30.41
N TYR A 60 -12.87 -2.03 -29.25
CA TYR A 60 -11.71 -2.94 -29.18
C TYR A 60 -11.98 -4.22 -29.98
N THR A 61 -10.92 -4.80 -30.55
CA THR A 61 -10.99 -6.21 -30.98
C THR A 61 -11.23 -7.09 -29.74
N LYS A 62 -11.74 -8.32 -29.95
CA LYS A 62 -11.96 -9.27 -28.84
C LYS A 62 -10.69 -9.47 -28.01
N ASP A 63 -9.59 -9.80 -28.67
CA ASP A 63 -8.30 -10.02 -28.00
C ASP A 63 -7.81 -8.80 -27.22
N SER A 64 -8.05 -7.59 -27.74
CA SER A 64 -7.70 -6.35 -27.06
C SER A 64 -8.58 -6.12 -25.82
N ALA A 65 -9.88 -6.41 -25.92
CA ALA A 65 -10.81 -6.28 -24.80
C ALA A 65 -10.47 -7.28 -23.68
N ASP A 66 -10.25 -8.54 -24.05
CA ASP A 66 -9.90 -9.61 -23.12
C ASP A 66 -8.54 -9.33 -22.45
N SER A 67 -7.54 -8.92 -23.23
CA SER A 67 -6.21 -8.55 -22.70
C SER A 67 -6.30 -7.35 -21.74
N LEU A 68 -7.09 -6.33 -22.09
CA LEU A 68 -7.26 -5.15 -21.23
C LEU A 68 -7.94 -5.52 -19.91
N GLN A 69 -8.95 -6.39 -19.96
CA GLN A 69 -9.62 -6.88 -18.76
C GLN A 69 -8.65 -7.63 -17.83
N HIS A 70 -7.78 -8.49 -18.39
CA HIS A 70 -6.74 -9.17 -17.62
C HIS A 70 -5.75 -8.19 -16.98
N LEU A 71 -5.26 -7.20 -17.75
CA LEU A 71 -4.33 -6.19 -17.25
C LEU A 71 -4.93 -5.36 -16.12
N VAL A 72 -6.17 -4.88 -16.27
CA VAL A 72 -6.88 -4.11 -15.24
C VAL A 72 -7.07 -4.95 -13.98
N SER A 73 -7.45 -6.23 -14.12
CA SER A 73 -7.66 -7.13 -12.99
C SER A 73 -6.35 -7.45 -12.26
N ALA A 74 -5.26 -7.66 -12.98
CA ALA A 74 -3.94 -7.93 -12.40
C ALA A 74 -3.33 -6.69 -11.71
N MET A 75 -3.69 -5.49 -12.16
CA MET A 75 -3.15 -4.25 -11.60
C MET A 75 -3.69 -3.96 -10.19
N LEU A 76 -4.92 -4.35 -9.86
CA LEU A 76 -5.47 -4.13 -8.51
C LEU A 76 -4.64 -4.85 -7.42
N PRO A 77 -4.33 -6.17 -7.52
CA PRO A 77 -3.44 -6.83 -6.58
C PRO A 77 -2.07 -6.17 -6.44
N SER A 78 -1.46 -5.74 -7.54
CA SER A 78 -0.15 -5.08 -7.52
C SER A 78 -0.22 -3.74 -6.78
N LEU A 79 -1.22 -2.90 -7.10
CA LEU A 79 -1.47 -1.63 -6.44
C LEU A 79 -1.77 -1.79 -4.95
N MET A 80 -2.60 -2.76 -4.56
CA MET A 80 -2.88 -3.02 -3.16
C MET A 80 -1.66 -3.58 -2.41
N GLY A 81 -0.78 -4.34 -3.08
CA GLY A 81 0.50 -4.75 -2.51
C GLY A 81 1.40 -3.55 -2.17
N HIS A 82 1.51 -2.59 -3.09
CA HIS A 82 2.23 -1.34 -2.82
C HIS A 82 1.54 -0.49 -1.73
N PHE A 83 0.20 -0.53 -1.63
CA PHE A 83 -0.52 0.15 -0.56
C PHE A 83 -0.23 -0.47 0.83
N GLU A 84 -0.11 -1.79 0.91
CA GLU A 84 0.36 -2.47 2.13
C GLU A 84 1.81 -2.11 2.45
N THR A 85 2.70 -2.02 1.45
CA THR A 85 4.06 -1.49 1.65
C THR A 85 4.03 -0.08 2.23
N PHE A 86 3.19 0.82 1.71
CA PHE A 86 3.01 2.16 2.27
C PHE A 86 2.63 2.14 3.76
N GLN A 87 1.63 1.32 4.15
CA GLN A 87 1.20 1.23 5.54
C GLN A 87 2.33 0.75 6.46
N ARG A 88 3.07 -0.28 6.02
CA ARG A 88 4.16 -0.88 6.78
C ARG A 88 5.30 0.11 6.98
N TYR A 89 5.68 0.84 5.93
CA TYR A 89 6.75 1.82 6.00
C TYR A 89 6.35 3.09 6.76
N LEU A 90 5.10 3.53 6.64
CA LEU A 90 4.58 4.62 7.46
C LEU A 90 4.60 4.24 8.95
N PHE A 91 4.16 3.03 9.29
CA PHE A 91 4.22 2.52 10.67
C PHE A 91 5.67 2.41 11.16
N ALA A 92 6.52 1.77 10.37
CA ALA A 92 7.93 1.54 10.70
C ALA A 92 8.67 2.87 10.95
N GLY A 93 8.58 3.81 10.01
CA GLY A 93 9.26 5.09 10.15
C GLY A 93 8.66 5.98 11.24
N THR A 94 7.38 5.82 11.58
CA THR A 94 6.77 6.46 12.76
C THR A 94 7.36 5.89 14.06
N PHE A 95 7.58 4.57 14.12
CA PHE A 95 8.23 3.92 15.26
C PHE A 95 9.70 4.31 15.40
N ASP A 96 10.48 4.28 14.32
CA ASP A 96 11.90 4.66 14.42
C ASP A 96 12.10 6.11 14.86
N ARG A 97 11.18 7.00 14.46
CA ARG A 97 11.19 8.41 14.87
C ARG A 97 10.60 8.64 16.26
N SER A 98 9.92 7.66 16.86
CA SER A 98 9.23 7.85 18.14
C SER A 98 10.17 8.21 19.30
N VAL A 99 11.48 8.01 19.13
CA VAL A 99 12.54 8.52 20.03
C VAL A 99 12.48 10.04 20.24
N TYR A 100 11.87 10.79 19.32
CA TYR A 100 11.72 12.24 19.40
C TYR A 100 10.40 12.69 20.06
N LEU A 101 9.57 11.76 20.56
CA LEU A 101 8.29 12.10 21.21
C LEU A 101 8.47 12.31 22.72
N GLN A 102 7.81 13.34 23.25
CA GLN A 102 7.96 13.83 24.64
C GLN A 102 7.59 12.82 25.74
N ASP A 103 6.71 11.87 25.44
CA ASP A 103 6.21 10.87 26.41
C ASP A 103 6.04 9.48 25.78
N PHE A 104 6.94 9.09 24.87
CA PHE A 104 6.85 7.76 24.27
C PHE A 104 7.30 6.68 25.25
N ASP A 105 6.34 5.89 25.72
CA ASP A 105 6.55 4.72 26.57
C ASP A 105 6.54 3.46 25.72
N ALA A 106 7.72 2.87 25.52
CA ALA A 106 7.90 1.65 24.74
C ALA A 106 7.18 0.45 25.37
N GLU A 107 7.15 0.33 26.70
CA GLU A 107 6.47 -0.78 27.38
C GLU A 107 4.95 -0.69 27.15
N LYS A 108 4.38 0.51 27.32
CA LYS A 108 2.95 0.75 27.05
C LYS A 108 2.61 0.56 25.58
N PHE A 109 3.50 0.99 24.68
CA PHE A 109 3.35 0.76 23.24
C PHE A 109 3.25 -0.74 22.94
N PHE A 110 4.22 -1.54 23.37
CA PHE A 110 4.21 -2.99 23.13
C PHE A 110 3.05 -3.68 23.82
N LYS A 111 2.72 -3.30 25.06
CA LYS A 111 1.54 -3.83 25.77
C LYS A 111 0.24 -3.54 25.03
N THR A 112 0.12 -2.40 24.37
CA THR A 112 -1.06 -2.05 23.57
C THR A 112 -1.08 -2.83 22.26
N LEU A 113 0.05 -2.89 21.55
CA LEU A 113 0.20 -3.63 20.30
C LEU A 113 -0.08 -5.13 20.48
N SER A 114 0.38 -5.71 21.60
CA SER A 114 0.22 -7.14 21.90
C SER A 114 -1.20 -7.56 22.28
N LYS A 115 -2.15 -6.63 22.45
CA LYS A 115 -3.57 -6.99 22.70
C LYS A 115 -4.21 -7.63 21.47
N ASP A 116 -3.85 -7.15 20.28
CA ASP A 116 -4.48 -7.55 19.01
C ASP A 116 -3.56 -8.39 18.12
N VAL A 117 -2.26 -8.44 18.43
CA VAL A 117 -1.25 -9.16 17.63
C VAL A 117 -0.23 -9.83 18.53
N GLN A 118 0.00 -11.13 18.30
CA GLN A 118 1.18 -11.79 18.84
C GLN A 118 2.41 -11.33 18.06
N VAL A 119 3.21 -10.44 18.64
CA VAL A 119 4.48 -10.00 18.07
C VAL A 119 5.48 -11.16 18.22
N SER A 120 5.83 -11.80 17.11
CA SER A 120 6.84 -12.86 17.08
C SER A 120 7.96 -12.50 16.10
N PHE A 121 9.19 -12.43 16.59
CA PHE A 121 10.36 -12.22 15.75
C PHE A 121 10.94 -13.57 15.31
N ASP A 122 11.18 -13.73 14.01
CA ASP A 122 11.92 -14.86 13.46
C ASP A 122 13.44 -14.60 13.61
N PRO A 123 14.16 -15.37 14.45
CA PRO A 123 15.59 -15.18 14.67
C PRO A 123 16.43 -15.34 13.40
N VAL A 124 15.97 -16.13 12.41
CA VAL A 124 16.68 -16.36 11.14
C VAL A 124 16.55 -15.15 10.22
N ARG A 125 15.36 -14.53 10.15
CA ARG A 125 15.18 -13.26 9.42
C ARG A 125 15.98 -12.14 10.06
N LEU A 126 15.93 -12.02 11.38
CA LEU A 126 16.77 -11.07 12.11
C LEU A 126 18.27 -11.31 11.83
N ALA A 127 18.66 -12.58 11.67
CA ALA A 127 20.04 -12.95 11.35
C ALA A 127 20.53 -12.45 9.99
N ALA A 128 19.64 -12.39 9.00
CA ALA A 128 19.99 -11.96 7.65
C ALA A 128 20.52 -10.50 7.62
N HIS A 129 20.23 -9.71 8.65
CA HIS A 129 20.69 -8.33 8.78
C HIS A 129 22.02 -8.17 9.54
N ARG A 130 22.67 -9.27 10.00
CA ARG A 130 23.84 -9.24 10.93
C ARG A 130 25.12 -8.56 10.41
N HIS A 131 25.17 -8.13 9.14
CA HIS A 131 26.30 -7.36 8.59
C HIS A 131 25.88 -6.01 7.97
N LEU A 132 24.58 -5.81 7.75
CA LEU A 132 24.04 -4.60 7.12
C LEU A 132 23.71 -3.51 8.15
N GLY A 133 23.63 -3.89 9.43
CA GLY A 133 22.93 -3.09 10.44
C GLY A 133 21.42 -3.19 10.24
N VAL A 134 20.66 -2.93 11.30
CA VAL A 134 19.21 -2.76 11.17
C VAL A 134 19.00 -1.33 10.66
N THR A 135 18.69 -1.18 9.37
CA THR A 135 18.38 0.14 8.78
C THR A 135 17.09 0.74 9.36
N SER A 136 16.20 -0.10 9.89
CA SER A 136 14.96 0.29 10.56
C SER A 136 14.46 -0.82 11.49
N VAL A 137 14.37 -0.55 12.81
CA VAL A 137 13.79 -1.50 13.78
C VAL A 137 12.28 -1.57 13.58
N GLY A 138 11.67 -0.44 13.22
CA GLY A 138 10.27 -0.33 12.84
C GLY A 138 9.89 -1.28 11.70
N LEU A 139 10.76 -1.52 10.71
CA LEU A 139 10.48 -2.48 9.64
C LEU A 139 10.45 -3.91 10.14
N LEU A 140 11.40 -4.31 11.00
CA LEU A 140 11.38 -5.64 11.63
C LEU A 140 10.10 -5.84 12.44
N LEU A 141 9.67 -4.80 13.15
CA LEU A 141 8.40 -4.82 13.87
C LEU A 141 7.22 -4.93 12.90
N ALA A 142 7.14 -4.09 11.87
CA ALA A 142 6.06 -4.11 10.88
C ALA A 142 5.96 -5.45 10.16
N ASP A 143 7.09 -6.11 9.92
CA ASP A 143 7.19 -7.44 9.33
C ASP A 143 6.65 -8.56 10.23
N SER A 144 6.70 -8.37 11.54
CA SER A 144 6.11 -9.31 12.52
C SER A 144 4.60 -9.14 12.69
N LEU A 145 4.01 -8.05 12.18
CA LEU A 145 2.58 -7.78 12.29
C LEU A 145 1.82 -8.40 11.12
N SER A 146 0.71 -9.06 11.43
CA SER A 146 -0.19 -9.68 10.44
C SER A 146 -1.49 -8.91 10.29
N GLY A 147 -2.07 -8.92 9.08
CA GLY A 147 -3.39 -8.34 8.83
C GLY A 147 -3.39 -6.88 8.35
N TRP A 148 -2.34 -6.47 7.64
CA TRP A 148 -2.27 -5.18 6.92
C TRP A 148 -3.39 -4.98 5.90
N HIS A 149 -4.00 -6.07 5.44
CA HIS A 149 -5.20 -6.04 4.59
C HIS A 149 -6.51 -5.73 5.34
N ASN A 150 -6.48 -5.53 6.66
CA ASN A 150 -7.65 -5.14 7.46
C ASN A 150 -7.45 -3.71 8.01
N PRO A 151 -8.16 -2.70 7.49
CA PRO A 151 -7.94 -1.31 7.87
C PRO A 151 -8.25 -1.03 9.35
N ASN A 152 -9.19 -1.75 9.96
CA ASN A 152 -9.47 -1.61 11.40
C ASN A 152 -8.32 -2.16 12.25
N LYS A 153 -7.68 -3.24 11.80
CA LYS A 153 -6.51 -3.80 12.46
C LYS A 153 -5.29 -2.91 12.30
N VAL A 154 -5.08 -2.34 11.12
CA VAL A 154 -4.02 -1.33 10.90
C VAL A 154 -4.22 -0.12 11.80
N ASN A 155 -5.45 0.36 11.96
CA ASN A 155 -5.76 1.40 12.93
C ASN A 155 -5.33 1.03 14.35
N SER A 156 -5.52 -0.21 14.80
CA SER A 156 -5.09 -0.63 16.13
C SER A 156 -3.56 -0.62 16.30
N PHE A 157 -2.80 -0.88 15.24
CA PHE A 157 -1.35 -0.72 15.24
C PHE A 157 -0.95 0.73 15.47
N PHE A 158 -1.56 1.67 14.74
CA PHE A 158 -1.27 3.10 14.88
C PHE A 158 -1.76 3.67 16.22
N ASN A 159 -2.82 3.09 16.80
CA ASN A 159 -3.28 3.46 18.13
C ASN A 159 -2.27 3.15 19.24
N ALA A 160 -1.37 2.18 19.03
CA ALA A 160 -0.32 1.87 20.00
C ALA A 160 0.60 3.09 20.26
N PHE A 161 0.80 3.97 19.28
CA PHE A 161 1.58 5.20 19.44
C PHE A 161 0.92 6.25 20.36
N SER A 162 -0.35 6.10 20.73
CA SER A 162 -1.08 7.06 21.58
C SER A 162 -1.09 8.50 21.04
N LEU A 163 -1.07 8.66 19.71
CA LEU A 163 -1.10 9.97 19.03
C LEU A 163 -2.52 10.60 18.98
N GLN A 164 -3.54 9.95 19.56
CA GLN A 164 -4.95 10.40 19.53
C GLN A 164 -5.48 10.63 18.11
N ARG A 165 -4.94 9.89 17.13
CA ARG A 165 -5.32 9.95 15.71
C ARG A 165 -5.38 8.54 15.14
N GLN A 166 -6.53 8.18 14.57
CA GLN A 166 -6.65 6.99 13.72
C GLN A 166 -5.98 7.24 12.37
N LEU A 167 -5.35 6.21 11.80
CA LEU A 167 -4.80 6.31 10.44
C LEU A 167 -5.93 6.44 9.40
N PHE A 168 -6.98 5.63 9.55
CA PHE A 168 -8.13 5.58 8.67
C PHE A 168 -9.42 5.92 9.43
N ASN A 169 -10.24 6.79 8.87
CA ASN A 169 -11.60 7.03 9.36
C ASN A 169 -12.55 5.88 8.91
N SER A 170 -13.80 5.91 9.37
CA SER A 170 -14.78 4.86 9.06
C SER A 170 -15.09 4.71 7.56
N ASP A 171 -15.13 5.82 6.81
CA ASP A 171 -15.33 5.81 5.37
C ASP A 171 -14.13 5.20 4.63
N HIS A 172 -12.90 5.52 5.05
CA HIS A 172 -11.68 4.90 4.56
C HIS A 172 -11.70 3.39 4.80
N CYS A 173 -12.05 2.96 6.02
CA CYS A 173 -12.15 1.54 6.34
C CYS A 173 -13.16 0.81 5.44
N ALA A 174 -14.34 1.41 5.19
CA ALA A 174 -15.35 0.81 4.31
C ALA A 174 -14.88 0.67 2.87
N LYS A 175 -14.24 1.72 2.30
CA LYS A 175 -13.70 1.70 0.94
C LYS A 175 -12.54 0.71 0.80
N LEU A 176 -11.63 0.68 1.77
CA LEU A 176 -10.50 -0.25 1.76
C LEU A 176 -10.96 -1.70 1.92
N ALA A 177 -11.98 -1.99 2.74
CA ALA A 177 -12.53 -3.34 2.87
C ALA A 177 -13.02 -3.89 1.53
N VAL A 178 -13.67 -3.04 0.70
CA VAL A 178 -14.07 -3.40 -0.66
C VAL A 178 -12.84 -3.76 -1.51
N LEU A 179 -11.82 -2.89 -1.57
CA LEU A 179 -10.62 -3.13 -2.38
C LEU A 179 -9.87 -4.40 -1.95
N TRP A 180 -9.73 -4.62 -0.65
CA TRP A 180 -9.07 -5.80 -0.10
C TRP A 180 -9.83 -7.09 -0.43
N GLN A 181 -11.16 -7.09 -0.35
CA GLN A 181 -11.97 -8.25 -0.71
C GLN A 181 -11.95 -8.54 -2.22
N LEU A 182 -11.95 -7.50 -3.06
CA LEU A 182 -11.79 -7.65 -4.50
C LEU A 182 -10.41 -8.21 -4.87
N ARG A 183 -9.35 -7.68 -4.25
CA ARG A 183 -7.98 -8.21 -4.37
C ARG A 183 -7.89 -9.66 -3.91
N HIS A 184 -8.51 -10.01 -2.78
CA HIS A 184 -8.59 -11.39 -2.30
C HIS A 184 -9.23 -12.30 -3.34
N SER A 185 -10.36 -11.88 -3.92
CA SER A 185 -11.08 -12.67 -4.92
C SER A 185 -10.22 -12.94 -6.16
N ILE A 186 -9.49 -11.94 -6.65
CA ILE A 186 -8.60 -12.08 -7.81
C ILE A 186 -7.46 -13.07 -7.52
N VAL A 187 -6.81 -12.95 -6.36
CA VAL A 187 -5.61 -13.72 -6.03
C VAL A 187 -5.91 -15.14 -5.53
N HIS A 188 -7.02 -15.34 -4.82
CA HIS A 188 -7.27 -16.59 -4.08
C HIS A 188 -8.46 -17.40 -4.60
N THR A 189 -9.31 -16.86 -5.46
CA THR A 189 -10.54 -17.53 -5.94
C THR A 189 -10.71 -17.48 -7.46
N GLY A 190 -9.61 -17.26 -8.18
CA GLY A 190 -9.62 -17.17 -9.64
C GLY A 190 -10.50 -16.03 -10.18
N GLY A 191 -10.56 -14.91 -9.45
CA GLY A 191 -11.38 -13.76 -9.82
C GLY A 191 -12.88 -13.96 -9.60
N THR A 192 -13.29 -14.83 -8.69
CA THR A 192 -14.71 -15.06 -8.37
C THR A 192 -15.03 -14.49 -6.99
N LEU A 193 -15.88 -13.48 -6.90
CA LEU A 193 -16.37 -13.03 -5.61
C LEU A 193 -17.35 -14.09 -5.08
N THR A 194 -16.88 -15.02 -4.26
CA THR A 194 -17.72 -16.10 -3.72
C THR A 194 -18.82 -15.54 -2.84
N LEU A 195 -19.95 -16.25 -2.71
CA LEU A 195 -21.00 -15.83 -1.79
C LEU A 195 -20.50 -15.59 -0.35
N PRO A 196 -19.69 -16.48 0.28
CA PRO A 196 -19.13 -16.21 1.61
C PRO A 196 -18.27 -14.95 1.67
N ASP A 197 -17.46 -14.69 0.65
CA ASP A 197 -16.61 -13.50 0.57
C ASP A 197 -17.40 -12.20 0.41
N ALA A 198 -18.45 -12.24 -0.40
CA ALA A 198 -19.36 -11.11 -0.59
C ALA A 198 -20.03 -10.69 0.73
N GLN A 199 -20.38 -11.64 1.61
CA GLN A 199 -21.02 -11.33 2.89
C GLN A 199 -20.09 -10.66 3.90
N LYS A 200 -18.75 -10.73 3.72
CA LYS A 200 -17.78 -10.07 4.62
C LYS A 200 -17.82 -8.54 4.50
N VAL A 201 -18.28 -8.02 3.36
CA VAL A 201 -18.28 -6.58 3.07
C VAL A 201 -19.68 -6.14 2.64
N PRO A 202 -20.38 -5.28 3.41
CA PRO A 202 -21.77 -4.92 3.11
C PRO A 202 -22.02 -4.43 1.69
N ALA A 203 -21.10 -3.63 1.13
CA ALA A 203 -21.18 -3.10 -0.23
C ALA A 203 -21.09 -4.19 -1.33
N LEU A 204 -20.58 -5.38 -1.00
CA LEU A 204 -20.41 -6.50 -1.92
C LEU A 204 -21.45 -7.61 -1.74
N SER A 205 -22.25 -7.58 -0.67
CA SER A 205 -23.19 -8.64 -0.28
C SER A 205 -24.12 -9.14 -1.40
N LYS A 206 -24.54 -8.26 -2.33
CA LYS A 206 -25.42 -8.59 -3.46
C LYS A 206 -24.68 -9.08 -4.72
N LEU A 207 -23.36 -9.21 -4.65
CA LEU A 207 -22.49 -9.55 -5.77
C LEU A 207 -21.85 -10.94 -5.64
N GLY A 208 -22.35 -11.77 -4.72
CA GLY A 208 -21.90 -13.15 -4.54
C GLY A 208 -22.02 -14.00 -5.82
N ASP A 209 -21.08 -14.94 -5.95
CA ASP A 209 -20.89 -15.88 -7.06
C ASP A 209 -20.71 -15.22 -8.45
N LYS A 210 -20.27 -13.96 -8.47
CA LYS A 210 -19.96 -13.23 -9.71
C LYS A 210 -18.47 -13.21 -9.99
N LYS A 211 -18.12 -13.19 -11.27
CA LYS A 211 -16.75 -12.88 -11.70
C LYS A 211 -16.47 -11.40 -11.44
N VAL A 212 -15.32 -11.14 -10.83
CA VAL A 212 -14.79 -9.79 -10.65
C VAL A 212 -14.25 -9.34 -12.00
N VAL A 213 -15.01 -8.47 -12.66
CA VAL A 213 -14.65 -7.85 -13.93
C VAL A 213 -14.72 -6.35 -13.76
N PHE A 214 -13.64 -5.68 -14.15
CA PHE A 214 -13.55 -4.23 -14.02
C PHE A 214 -13.63 -3.54 -15.37
N GLU A 215 -14.25 -2.38 -15.37
CA GLU A 215 -14.18 -1.47 -16.50
C GLU A 215 -12.76 -0.93 -16.68
N LYS A 216 -12.41 -0.55 -17.92
CA LYS A 216 -11.07 -0.09 -18.28
C LYS A 216 -10.55 1.09 -17.43
N HIS A 217 -11.44 1.94 -16.91
CA HIS A 217 -11.06 3.10 -16.08
C HIS A 217 -10.97 2.79 -14.59
N PHE A 218 -11.12 1.53 -14.18
CA PHE A 218 -11.11 1.17 -12.76
C PHE A 218 -9.82 1.56 -12.05
N ILE A 219 -8.64 1.28 -12.63
CA ILE A 219 -7.35 1.63 -12.00
C ILE A 219 -7.15 3.14 -11.90
N PHE A 220 -7.63 3.90 -12.88
CA PHE A 220 -7.67 5.37 -12.80
C PHE A 220 -8.45 5.82 -11.57
N GLU A 221 -9.65 5.27 -11.37
CA GLU A 221 -10.52 5.63 -10.25
C GLU A 221 -9.96 5.18 -8.90
N VAL A 222 -9.34 4.01 -8.83
CA VAL A 222 -8.66 3.54 -7.61
C VAL A 222 -7.51 4.47 -7.26
N ALA A 223 -6.63 4.79 -8.22
CA ALA A 223 -5.52 5.72 -8.00
C ALA A 223 -6.05 7.09 -7.51
N ARG A 224 -7.04 7.66 -8.21
CA ARG A 224 -7.65 8.95 -7.85
C ARG A 224 -8.25 8.95 -6.45
N LYS A 225 -8.95 7.89 -6.05
CA LYS A 225 -9.61 7.79 -4.74
C LYS A 225 -8.65 7.48 -3.58
N LEU A 226 -7.50 6.86 -3.85
CA LEU A 226 -6.49 6.61 -2.81
C LEU A 226 -5.62 7.83 -2.52
N HIS A 227 -5.51 8.79 -3.43
CA HIS A 227 -4.73 10.02 -3.20
C HIS A 227 -5.17 10.81 -1.95
N PRO A 228 -6.45 11.22 -1.80
CA PRO A 228 -6.87 11.96 -0.62
C PRO A 228 -6.79 11.09 0.64
N LEU A 229 -7.07 9.78 0.53
CA LEU A 229 -6.95 8.84 1.64
C LEU A 229 -5.51 8.77 2.18
N VAL A 230 -4.52 8.61 1.30
CA VAL A 230 -3.10 8.58 1.66
C VAL A 230 -2.67 9.91 2.27
N LYS A 231 -3.13 11.03 1.69
CA LYS A 231 -2.84 12.36 2.24
C LYS A 231 -3.36 12.52 3.66
N GLU A 232 -4.65 12.27 3.88
CA GLU A 232 -5.28 12.40 5.20
C GLU A 232 -4.69 11.46 6.24
N ALA A 233 -4.27 10.27 5.84
CA ALA A 233 -3.60 9.30 6.69
C ALA A 233 -2.21 9.81 7.10
N THR A 234 -1.37 10.17 6.12
CA THR A 234 0.02 10.58 6.37
C THR A 234 0.10 11.94 7.07
N GLU A 235 -0.57 12.97 6.57
CA GLU A 235 -0.55 14.30 7.20
C GLU A 235 -1.23 14.26 8.57
N GLY A 236 -2.31 13.49 8.71
CA GLY A 236 -3.01 13.36 10.00
C GLY A 236 -2.12 12.76 11.09
N ILE A 237 -1.39 11.69 10.77
CA ILE A 237 -0.40 11.13 11.71
C ILE A 237 0.77 12.09 11.90
N GLY A 238 1.27 12.72 10.84
CA GLY A 238 2.39 13.67 10.91
C GLY A 238 2.11 14.87 11.80
N THR A 239 0.93 15.50 11.67
CA THR A 239 0.52 16.60 12.55
C THR A 239 0.41 16.14 14.00
N ALA A 240 -0.19 14.98 14.25
CA ALA A 240 -0.32 14.43 15.60
C ALA A 240 1.06 14.10 16.22
N PHE A 241 1.98 13.59 15.40
CA PHE A 241 3.36 13.32 15.77
C PHE A 241 4.11 14.61 16.13
N GLN A 242 4.08 15.61 15.23
CA GLN A 242 4.73 16.91 15.40
C GLN A 242 4.24 17.64 16.67
N SER A 243 2.95 17.52 17.01
CA SER A 243 2.40 18.13 18.23
C SER A 243 2.98 17.60 19.55
N LYS A 244 3.72 16.49 19.50
CA LYS A 244 4.29 15.79 20.65
C LYS A 244 5.81 15.64 20.60
N ILE A 245 6.48 16.34 19.67
CA ILE A 245 7.94 16.30 19.57
C ILE A 245 8.58 16.99 20.78
N ILE A 246 9.68 16.44 21.30
CA ILE A 246 10.49 17.06 22.36
C ILE A 246 11.04 18.42 21.91
N SER A 247 11.11 19.37 22.84
CA SER A 247 11.72 20.66 22.56
C SER A 247 13.22 20.51 22.25
N GLY A 248 13.70 21.20 21.22
CA GLY A 248 15.13 21.32 20.94
C GLY A 248 15.74 20.15 20.16
N ILE A 249 14.94 19.38 19.41
CA ILE A 249 15.52 18.46 18.42
C ILE A 249 16.36 19.22 17.40
N ASP A 250 17.38 18.55 16.88
CA ASP A 250 18.25 19.17 15.88
C ASP A 250 17.49 19.42 14.56
N VAL A 251 18.01 20.38 13.79
CA VAL A 251 17.39 20.82 12.53
C VAL A 251 17.33 19.69 11.49
N GLN A 252 18.27 18.74 11.54
CA GLN A 252 18.32 17.65 10.57
C GLN A 252 17.25 16.59 10.88
N ALA A 253 17.04 16.27 12.17
CA ALA A 253 15.96 15.40 12.63
C ALA A 253 14.58 16.01 12.30
N GLN A 254 14.39 17.31 12.53
CA GLN A 254 13.14 17.98 12.16
C GLN A 254 12.87 17.88 10.65
N LYS A 255 13.87 18.14 9.81
CA LYS A 255 13.75 18.03 8.35
C LYS A 255 13.44 16.60 7.90
N ASP A 256 14.07 15.60 8.52
CA ASP A 256 13.79 14.19 8.23
C ASP A 256 12.34 13.81 8.58
N ILE A 257 11.84 14.24 9.74
CA ILE A 257 10.44 14.03 10.14
C ILE A 257 9.48 14.72 9.17
N ASP A 258 9.77 15.96 8.79
CA ASP A 258 8.94 16.74 7.87
C ASP A 258 8.90 16.10 6.47
N GLU A 259 10.04 15.61 5.97
CA GLU A 259 10.09 14.91 4.68
C GLU A 259 9.38 13.56 4.74
N PHE A 260 9.49 12.82 5.85
CA PHE A 260 8.83 11.53 6.03
C PHE A 260 7.30 11.62 5.97
N PHE A 261 6.72 12.63 6.62
CA PHE A 261 5.27 12.87 6.61
C PHE A 261 4.78 13.72 5.43
N LYS A 262 5.67 14.07 4.51
CA LYS A 262 5.31 14.86 3.33
C LYS A 262 4.47 14.06 2.35
N VAL A 263 3.50 14.74 1.76
CA VAL A 263 2.65 14.17 0.71
C VAL A 263 2.79 14.99 -0.56
N LYS A 264 3.14 14.30 -1.65
CA LYS A 264 3.27 14.89 -2.99
C LYS A 264 2.85 13.87 -4.02
N SER A 265 2.17 14.34 -5.06
CA SER A 265 1.83 13.56 -6.24
C SER A 265 2.13 14.39 -7.50
N SER A 266 2.44 13.72 -8.60
CA SER A 266 2.54 14.34 -9.92
C SER A 266 1.18 14.88 -10.40
N ILE A 267 0.06 14.42 -9.84
CA ILE A 267 -1.29 14.94 -10.08
C ILE A 267 -1.82 15.58 -8.78
N GLY A 268 -1.31 16.77 -8.45
CA GLY A 268 -1.67 17.48 -7.21
C GLY A 268 -3.17 17.78 -7.06
N ALA A 269 -3.93 17.85 -8.15
CA ALA A 269 -5.38 18.05 -8.10
C ALA A 269 -6.13 16.88 -7.45
N TRP A 270 -5.56 15.68 -7.41
CA TRP A 270 -6.18 14.49 -6.78
C TRP A 270 -5.93 14.43 -5.27
N LEU A 271 -5.11 15.32 -4.72
CA LEU A 271 -4.86 15.44 -3.28
C LEU A 271 -5.95 16.27 -2.56
N ARG A 272 -6.99 16.70 -3.28
CA ARG A 272 -8.08 17.55 -2.77
C ARG A 272 -9.28 16.72 -2.34
#